data_AF-A0A495SJV8-F1
#
_entry.id   AF-A0A495SJV8-F1
#
_cell.length_a   1.000
_cell.length_b   1.000
_cell.length_c   1.000
_cell.angle_alpha   90.00
_cell.angle_beta   90.00
_cell.angle_gamma   90.00
#
_symmetry.space_group_name_H-M   'P 1'
#
loop_
_entity.id
_entity.type
_entity.pdbx_description
1 polymer ?
#
loop_
_entity_poly.entity_id
_entity_poly.type
_entity_poly.pdbx_seq_one_letter_code
_entity_poly.pdbx_strand_id
1 'polypeptide(L)'
;MKTFKLENEPKITSGFKTPENYFENFSAKMMQQLPEKEPKVISLFQKRKKFLFSIAAILILGLMIPIYTTLSSTSKELDEATLENYISYQSNVTQYDLVSELEPEDIDQIKTNVTLEDTAIEDILTTNSDMEVLMTE
;
A
#
# COMPACT_ATOMS: atom_id res chain seq x y z
N MET A 1 -33.69 -101.84 -35.88
CA MET A 1 -33.62 -100.49 -35.29
C MET A 1 -34.93 -99.77 -35.59
N LYS A 2 -35.64 -99.25 -34.58
CA LYS A 2 -36.87 -98.46 -34.80
C LYS A 2 -36.49 -97.05 -35.28
N THR A 3 -37.21 -96.53 -36.27
CA THR A 3 -36.96 -95.20 -36.83
C THR A 3 -37.48 -94.12 -35.87
N PHE A 4 -36.59 -93.22 -35.45
CA PHE A 4 -36.92 -92.04 -34.65
C PHE A 4 -37.67 -91.05 -35.55
N LYS A 5 -38.95 -90.79 -35.29
CA LYS A 5 -39.75 -89.79 -36.01
C LYS A 5 -39.87 -88.54 -35.14
N LEU A 6 -39.21 -87.45 -35.54
CA LEU A 6 -39.13 -86.21 -34.75
C LEU A 6 -40.37 -85.31 -34.92
N GLU A 7 -41.19 -85.56 -35.93
CA GLU A 7 -42.26 -84.66 -36.35
C GLU A 7 -43.58 -84.75 -35.55
N ASN A 8 -43.76 -85.72 -34.64
CA ASN A 8 -45.05 -85.99 -33.98
C ASN A 8 -45.03 -86.01 -32.45
N GLU A 9 -43.97 -85.54 -31.79
CA GLU A 9 -43.95 -85.41 -30.31
C GLU A 9 -44.17 -83.96 -29.87
N PRO A 10 -44.88 -83.72 -28.74
CA PRO A 10 -45.09 -82.37 -28.22
C PRO A 10 -43.75 -81.74 -27.87
N LYS A 11 -43.44 -80.63 -28.52
CA LYS A 11 -42.19 -79.86 -28.34
C LYS A 11 -42.04 -79.49 -26.86
N ILE A 12 -41.04 -80.07 -26.20
CA ILE A 12 -40.68 -79.77 -24.80
C ILE A 12 -40.49 -78.26 -24.67
N THR A 13 -41.31 -77.61 -23.86
CA THR A 13 -41.20 -76.17 -23.59
C THR A 13 -40.03 -75.96 -22.63
N SER A 14 -39.06 -75.14 -23.03
CA SER A 14 -37.95 -74.78 -22.15
C SER A 14 -38.50 -74.06 -20.92
N GLY A 15 -38.19 -74.57 -19.72
CA GLY A 15 -38.59 -73.97 -18.44
C GLY A 15 -37.91 -72.63 -18.15
N PHE A 16 -36.89 -72.27 -18.94
CA PHE A 16 -36.21 -70.99 -18.86
C PHE A 16 -36.77 -70.04 -19.93
N LYS A 17 -37.91 -69.41 -19.62
CA LYS A 17 -38.47 -68.33 -20.43
C LYS A 17 -38.21 -67.00 -19.72
N THR A 18 -37.63 -66.03 -20.42
CA THR A 18 -37.48 -64.68 -19.87
C THR A 18 -38.84 -64.03 -19.67
N PRO A 19 -39.01 -63.17 -18.64
CA PRO A 19 -40.22 -62.40 -18.46
C PRO A 19 -40.56 -61.57 -19.70
N GLU A 20 -41.85 -61.34 -19.90
CA GLU A 20 -42.33 -60.50 -21.00
C GLU A 20 -41.71 -59.09 -20.89
N ASN A 21 -41.20 -58.57 -22.01
CA ASN A 21 -40.54 -57.27 -22.09
C ASN A 21 -39.30 -57.10 -21.19
N TYR A 22 -38.62 -58.20 -20.80
CA TYR A 22 -37.36 -58.13 -20.04
C TYR A 22 -36.29 -57.32 -20.76
N PHE A 23 -36.04 -57.62 -22.04
CA PHE A 23 -35.00 -56.95 -22.83
C PHE A 23 -35.39 -55.51 -23.20
N GLU A 24 -36.67 -55.27 -23.48
CA GLU A 24 -37.20 -53.93 -23.78
C GLU A 24 -36.99 -52.95 -22.61
N ASN A 25 -37.23 -53.42 -21.37
CA ASN A 25 -37.13 -52.57 -20.17
C ASN A 25 -35.74 -52.59 -19.51
N PHE A 26 -34.84 -53.46 -19.95
CA PHE A 26 -33.52 -53.62 -19.35
C PHE A 26 -32.69 -52.33 -19.42
N SER A 27 -32.66 -51.70 -20.59
CA SER A 27 -31.90 -50.46 -20.82
C SER A 27 -32.37 -49.33 -19.91
N ALA A 28 -33.69 -49.14 -19.79
CA ALA A 28 -34.28 -48.12 -18.94
C ALA A 28 -33.97 -48.34 -17.45
N LYS A 29 -34.06 -49.60 -16.97
CA LYS A 29 -33.71 -49.96 -15.59
C LYS A 29 -32.24 -49.74 -15.29
N MET A 30 -31.35 -50.09 -16.23
CA MET A 30 -29.91 -49.86 -16.08
C MET A 30 -29.60 -48.37 -15.98
N MET A 31 -30.23 -47.53 -16.81
CA MET A 31 -30.00 -46.08 -16.79
C MET A 31 -30.47 -45.43 -15.47
N GLN A 32 -31.59 -45.90 -14.91
CA GLN A 32 -32.12 -45.42 -13.62
C GLN A 32 -31.28 -45.84 -12.41
N GLN A 33 -30.53 -46.95 -12.53
CA GLN A 33 -29.64 -47.42 -11.47
C GLN A 33 -28.25 -46.77 -11.50
N LEU A 34 -27.92 -46.05 -12.59
CA LEU A 34 -26.70 -45.28 -12.66
C LEU A 34 -26.87 -43.99 -11.82
N PRO A 35 -25.87 -43.63 -10.99
CA PRO A 35 -25.91 -42.38 -10.25
C PRO A 35 -25.97 -41.20 -11.23
N GLU A 36 -26.94 -40.31 -11.05
CA GLU A 36 -27.02 -39.07 -11.82
C GLU A 36 -25.73 -38.28 -11.64
N LYS A 37 -25.04 -38.00 -12.75
CA LYS A 37 -23.87 -37.13 -12.75
C LYS A 37 -24.32 -35.68 -12.63
N GLU A 38 -24.64 -35.26 -11.42
CA GLU A 38 -24.78 -33.83 -11.14
C GLU A 38 -23.43 -33.13 -11.37
N PRO A 39 -23.39 -32.02 -12.12
CA PRO A 39 -22.19 -31.23 -12.23
C PRO A 39 -21.81 -30.73 -10.85
N LYS A 40 -20.55 -30.97 -10.44
CA LYS A 40 -20.03 -30.58 -9.14
C LYS A 40 -19.92 -29.05 -9.06
N VAL A 41 -21.03 -28.37 -8.74
CA VAL A 41 -21.07 -26.92 -8.57
C VAL A 41 -20.38 -26.56 -7.27
N ILE A 42 -19.14 -26.07 -7.38
CA ILE A 42 -18.42 -25.49 -6.26
C ILE A 42 -18.63 -23.98 -6.27
N SER A 43 -19.08 -23.40 -5.15
CA SER A 43 -19.20 -21.95 -5.09
C SER A 43 -17.81 -21.31 -5.14
N LEU A 44 -17.59 -20.47 -6.16
CA LEU A 44 -16.29 -19.83 -6.43
C LEU A 44 -15.90 -18.88 -5.29
N PHE A 45 -16.90 -18.20 -4.73
CA PHE A 45 -16.71 -17.18 -3.70
C PHE A 45 -16.27 -17.79 -2.36
N GLN A 46 -16.81 -18.95 -1.94
CA GLN A 46 -16.45 -19.56 -0.66
C GLN A 46 -14.98 -20.00 -0.60
N LYS A 47 -14.42 -20.48 -1.71
CA LYS A 47 -13.02 -20.94 -1.75
C LYS A 47 -12.01 -19.80 -1.91
N ARG A 48 -12.41 -18.68 -2.51
CA ARG A 48 -11.52 -17.54 -2.79
C ARG A 48 -11.60 -16.41 -1.77
N LYS A 49 -12.46 -16.48 -0.75
CA LYS A 49 -12.56 -15.44 0.31
C LYS A 49 -11.20 -15.06 0.89
N LYS A 50 -10.36 -16.05 1.24
CA LYS A 50 -9.04 -15.79 1.82
C LYS A 50 -8.12 -15.00 0.88
N PHE A 51 -8.09 -15.34 -0.41
CA PHE A 51 -7.32 -14.61 -1.41
C PHE A 51 -7.87 -13.20 -1.66
N LEU A 52 -9.20 -13.05 -1.69
CA LEU A 52 -9.84 -11.73 -1.79
C LEU A 52 -9.51 -10.85 -0.59
N PHE A 53 -9.50 -11.41 0.63
CA PHE A 53 -9.06 -10.70 1.83
C PHE A 53 -7.57 -10.35 1.80
N SER A 54 -6.69 -11.22 1.29
CA SER A 54 -5.27 -10.90 1.10
C SER A 54 -5.06 -9.74 0.12
N ILE A 55 -5.78 -9.72 -1.00
CA ILE A 55 -5.72 -8.62 -1.98
C ILE A 55 -6.22 -7.32 -1.34
N ALA A 56 -7.33 -7.37 -0.61
CA ALA A 56 -7.87 -6.21 0.11
C ALA A 56 -6.88 -5.66 1.16
N ALA A 57 -6.22 -6.54 1.92
CA ALA A 57 -5.23 -6.14 2.91
C ALA A 57 -4.02 -5.43 2.28
N ILE A 58 -3.51 -5.92 1.15
CA ILE A 58 -2.40 -5.28 0.41
C ILE A 58 -2.82 -3.89 -0.10
N LEU A 59 -4.05 -3.76 -0.58
CA LEU A 59 -4.57 -2.49 -1.09
C LEU A 59 -4.72 -1.45 0.04
N ILE A 60 -5.25 -1.88 1.19
CA ILE A 60 -5.34 -1.04 2.39
C ILE A 60 -3.95 -0.60 2.83
N LEU A 61 -2.98 -1.53 2.91
CA LEU A 61 -1.61 -1.20 3.30
C LEU A 61 -0.97 -0.20 2.33
N GLY A 62 -1.15 -0.42 1.02
CA GLY A 62 -0.64 0.47 -0.02
C GLY A 62 -1.24 1.88 0.03
N LEU A 63 -2.53 2.00 0.31
CA LEU A 63 -3.20 3.30 0.50
C LEU A 63 -2.80 3.99 1.80
N MET A 64 -2.42 3.23 2.83
CA MET A 64 -2.05 3.78 4.13
C MET A 64 -0.63 4.38 4.14
N ILE A 65 0.26 3.93 3.26
CA ILE A 65 1.64 4.46 3.14
C ILE A 65 1.68 5.99 2.93
N PRO A 66 1.02 6.58 1.91
CA PRO A 66 1.04 8.03 1.71
C PRO A 66 0.34 8.81 2.84
N ILE A 67 -0.65 8.20 3.50
CA ILE A 67 -1.33 8.80 4.65
C ILE A 67 -0.37 8.92 5.84
N TYR A 68 0.41 7.89 6.12
CA TYR A 68 1.42 7.94 7.18
C TYR A 68 2.55 8.92 6.87
N THR A 69 3.04 9.01 5.63
CA THR A 69 4.15 9.91 5.29
C THR A 69 3.74 11.38 5.30
N THR A 70 2.51 11.69 4.89
CA THR A 70 1.99 13.07 4.91
C THR A 70 1.65 13.55 6.32
N LEU A 71 1.14 12.66 7.18
CA LEU A 71 0.82 13.00 8.58
C LEU A 71 2.07 13.04 9.47
N SER A 72 3.08 12.21 9.18
CA SER A 72 4.34 12.14 9.96
C SER A 72 5.44 13.07 9.43
N SER A 73 5.15 13.89 8.42
CA SER A 73 6.01 15.02 8.02
C SER A 73 5.98 16.08 9.13
N THR A 74 6.60 15.74 10.25
CA THR A 74 6.95 16.65 11.34
C THR A 74 7.83 17.73 10.74
N SER A 75 7.34 18.98 10.84
CA SER A 75 7.99 20.24 10.50
C SER A 75 9.01 20.15 9.37
N LYS A 76 8.59 20.56 8.16
CA LYS A 76 9.52 20.95 7.11
C LYS A 76 10.40 22.06 7.69
N GLU A 77 11.56 21.69 8.20
CA GLU A 77 12.58 22.62 8.68
C GLU A 77 12.83 23.60 7.53
N LEU A 78 12.73 24.90 7.81
CA LEU A 78 12.85 25.90 6.76
C LEU A 78 14.24 25.78 6.17
N ASP A 79 14.29 25.55 4.87
CA ASP A 79 15.55 25.48 4.13
C ASP A 79 16.30 26.82 4.28
N GLU A 80 17.62 26.75 4.48
CA GLU A 80 18.47 27.91 4.74
C GLU A 80 18.34 28.96 3.63
N ALA A 81 18.33 28.51 2.38
CA ALA A 81 18.13 29.40 1.23
C ALA A 81 16.74 30.08 1.25
N THR A 82 15.72 29.43 1.82
CA THR A 82 14.39 30.04 1.95
C THR A 82 14.38 31.10 3.05
N LEU A 83 15.07 30.87 4.17
CA LEU A 83 15.24 31.86 5.24
C LEU A 83 16.05 33.07 4.80
N GLU A 84 17.17 32.85 4.11
CA GLU A 84 18.02 33.93 3.58
C GLU A 84 17.24 34.80 2.60
N ASN A 85 16.51 34.20 1.66
CA ASN A 85 15.65 34.93 0.74
C ASN A 85 14.55 35.71 1.48
N TYR A 86 13.94 35.13 2.51
CA TYR A 86 12.93 35.83 3.30
C TYR A 86 13.50 37.06 3.99
N ILE A 87 14.64 36.94 4.68
CA ILE A 87 15.30 38.06 5.37
C ILE A 87 15.77 39.12 4.35
N SER A 88 16.26 38.68 3.18
CA SER A 88 16.81 39.59 2.16
C SER A 88 15.75 40.39 1.41
N TYR A 89 14.61 39.77 1.09
CA TYR A 89 13.53 40.42 0.32
C TYR A 89 12.50 41.12 1.19
N GLN A 90 12.36 40.72 2.45
CA GLN A 90 11.38 41.30 3.35
C GLN A 90 11.97 42.53 4.06
N SER A 91 11.41 43.71 3.80
CA SER A 91 11.89 44.99 4.32
C SER A 91 11.47 45.32 5.76
N ASN A 92 10.86 44.38 6.48
CA ASN A 92 10.28 44.62 7.80
C ASN A 92 11.20 44.25 8.97
N VAL A 93 12.31 43.56 8.70
CA VAL A 93 13.34 43.22 9.67
C VAL A 93 14.53 44.12 9.40
N THR A 94 14.92 44.91 10.41
CA THR A 94 16.12 45.75 10.32
C THR A 94 17.32 45.02 10.90
N GLN A 95 18.53 45.53 10.59
CA GLN A 95 19.76 44.98 11.16
C GLN A 95 19.78 45.08 12.70
N TYR A 96 19.17 46.12 13.27
CA TYR A 96 19.08 46.32 14.71
C TYR A 96 18.17 45.27 15.38
N ASP A 97 17.06 44.90 14.73
CA ASP A 97 16.16 43.86 15.23
C ASP A 97 16.83 42.48 15.25
N LEU A 98 17.73 42.21 14.29
CA LEU A 98 18.50 40.97 14.28
C LEU A 98 19.55 40.94 15.39
N VAL A 99 20.23 42.07 15.62
CA VAL A 99 21.28 42.19 16.65
C VAL A 99 20.69 42.10 18.05
N SER A 100 19.47 42.62 18.29
CA SER A 100 18.85 42.56 19.61
C SER A 100 18.46 41.15 20.05
N GLU A 101 18.20 40.25 19.10
CA GLU A 101 17.82 38.86 19.39
C GLU A 101 19.00 37.89 19.45
N LEU A 102 20.24 38.36 19.26
CA LEU A 102 21.44 37.54 19.44
C LEU A 102 21.82 37.45 20.91
N GLU A 103 22.08 36.24 21.40
CA GLU A 103 22.67 36.04 22.72
C GLU A 103 24.20 36.26 22.66
N PRO A 104 24.86 36.63 23.79
CA PRO A 104 26.31 36.81 23.83
C PRO A 104 27.10 35.59 23.30
N GLU A 105 26.59 34.39 23.52
CA GLU A 105 27.15 33.13 23.05
C GLU A 105 27.10 32.98 21.52
N ASP A 106 26.12 33.60 20.85
CA ASP A 106 26.01 33.62 19.39
C ASP A 106 27.02 34.59 18.77
N ILE A 107 27.24 35.73 19.43
CA ILE A 107 28.22 36.75 19.01
C ILE A 107 29.62 36.16 19.03
N ASP A 108 29.96 35.38 20.05
CA ASP A 108 31.25 34.70 20.16
C ASP A 108 31.48 33.67 19.03
N GLN A 109 30.43 33.04 18.51
CA GLN A 109 30.50 32.12 17.38
C GLN A 109 30.65 32.82 16.03
N ILE A 110 30.06 34.01 15.88
CA ILE A 110 30.15 34.84 14.66
C ILE A 110 31.50 35.58 14.59
N LYS A 111 32.20 35.69 15.71
CA LYS A 111 33.48 36.41 15.81
C LYS A 111 34.49 35.85 14.81
N THR A 112 34.66 36.58 13.72
CA THR A 112 35.64 36.27 12.70
C THR A 112 37.03 36.61 13.26
N ASN A 113 38.06 35.80 12.95
CA ASN A 113 39.46 36.06 13.32
C ASN A 113 40.07 37.23 12.53
N VAL A 114 39.36 38.36 12.44
CA VAL A 114 39.89 39.59 11.87
C VAL A 114 40.83 40.17 12.92
N THR A 115 42.13 40.16 12.63
CA THR A 115 43.12 40.93 13.37
C THR A 115 42.89 42.40 13.10
N LEU A 116 42.09 43.04 13.94
CA LEU A 116 41.91 44.48 13.92
C LEU A 116 43.11 45.11 14.63
N GLU A 117 43.77 46.05 13.95
CA GLU A 117 44.85 46.83 14.55
C GLU A 117 44.23 47.94 15.42
N ASP A 118 44.73 48.10 16.65
CA ASP A 118 44.20 49.08 17.61
C ASP A 118 44.18 50.51 17.05
N THR A 119 45.14 50.85 16.19
CA THR A 119 45.26 52.16 15.51
C THR A 119 44.12 52.41 14.53
N ALA A 120 43.66 51.38 13.82
CA ALA A 120 42.54 51.47 12.90
C ALA A 120 41.21 51.59 13.64
N ILE A 121 41.08 50.94 14.80
CA ILE A 121 39.92 51.08 15.68
C ILE A 121 39.85 52.51 16.22
N GLU A 122 40.96 53.04 16.75
CA GLU A 122 41.02 54.39 17.31
C GLU A 122 40.65 55.47 16.27
N ASP A 123 41.14 55.33 15.03
CA ASP A 123 40.84 56.27 13.95
C ASP A 123 39.35 56.24 13.56
N ILE A 124 38.75 55.05 13.42
CA ILE A 124 37.32 54.90 13.09
C ILE A 124 36.43 55.44 14.22
N LEU A 125 36.76 55.14 15.48
CA LEU A 125 36.00 55.60 16.65
C LEU A 125 36.11 57.12 16.85
N THR A 126 37.25 57.73 16.53
CA THR A 126 37.46 59.18 16.69
C THR A 126 36.87 59.97 15.52
N THR A 127 36.82 59.38 14.33
CA THR A 127 36.32 60.04 13.11
C THR A 127 34.79 60.01 13.02
N ASN A 128 34.13 59.04 13.65
CA ASN A 128 32.69 58.88 13.52
C ASN A 128 31.92 59.68 14.59
N SER A 129 31.34 60.81 14.19
CA SER A 129 30.55 61.70 15.06
C SER A 129 29.29 61.05 15.64
N ASP A 130 28.79 59.98 15.03
CA ASP A 130 27.56 59.33 15.47
C ASP A 130 27.78 58.48 16.73
N MET A 131 29.04 58.18 17.08
CA MET A 131 29.39 57.51 18.32
C MET A 131 28.98 58.30 19.57
N GLU A 132 29.10 59.63 19.54
CA GLU A 132 28.70 60.46 20.68
C GLU A 132 27.19 60.36 20.92
N VAL A 133 26.40 60.21 19.85
CA VAL A 133 24.95 59.99 19.89
C VAL A 133 24.63 58.61 20.49
N LEU A 134 25.30 57.55 20.03
CA LEU A 134 25.07 56.17 20.51
C LEU A 134 25.49 55.93 21.97
N MET A 135 26.35 56.78 22.54
CA MET A 135 26.77 56.72 23.95
C MET A 135 25.90 57.56 24.89
N THR A 136 25.01 58.40 24.34
CA THR A 136 24.12 59.28 25.12
C THR A 136 22.64 58.89 25.06
N GLU A 137 22.27 57.94 24.19
CA GLU A 137 20.96 57.28 24.17
C GLU A 137 20.99 55.97 24.99
#